data_AF-A0A5J4V984-F1
#
_entry.id   AF-A0A5J4V984-F1
#
_cell.length_a   1.000
_cell.length_b   1.000
_cell.length_c   1.000
_cell.angle_alpha   90.00
_cell.angle_beta   90.00
_cell.angle_gamma   90.00
#
_symmetry.space_group_name_H-M   'P 1'
#
loop_
_entity.id
_entity.type
_entity.pdbx_description
1 polymer ?
#
loop_
_entity_poly.entity_id
_entity_poly.type
_entity_poly.pdbx_seq_one_letter_code
_entity_poly.pdbx_strand_id
1 'polypeptide(L)'
;MPPQNEIVLNLQVGDKEKMKVGRQIISCGVTIEQIYKNNELVLDYRKYEILSKVPFLGYKEYKISKAKPYREGTAINDTSFFLVSEIGFSSRRTSAALGDADMACDAVKKFHRSGKYAQLGYSLLGKDNVDVQPSYTYLLANYPKKVTTKALDVNETVIDIPPLTCENYNDTLNPYLEFVLHKSGFVGAECIPNTEVPTDVTKCSVDGVTLKKYFENYKEAAFKGNSDTIKEVLIKFGAVRIYDGTVIIGWNESNWVTVVEKVRQDEIDPVDAPGERNDGEDELLLYIYELGEKAFSEYAGVVQGFVYNNGFTALRAALGLIAAVLVLPALLL
;
A
#
# COMPACT_ATOMS: atom_id res chain seq x y z
N MET A 1 42.38 -11.07 3.05
CA MET A 1 41.52 -11.06 4.25
C MET A 1 42.09 -10.02 5.22
N PRO A 2 41.26 -9.24 5.93
CA PRO A 2 39.80 -9.21 5.89
C PRO A 2 39.28 -7.73 5.78
N PRO A 3 38.03 -7.37 6.14
CA PRO A 3 36.96 -7.11 5.17
C PRO A 3 36.20 -5.78 5.41
N GLN A 4 35.36 -5.36 4.47
CA GLN A 4 34.16 -4.53 4.75
C GLN A 4 33.07 -5.08 3.81
N ASN A 5 32.12 -5.91 4.26
CA ASN A 5 30.99 -5.63 5.15
C ASN A 5 30.21 -4.38 4.75
N GLU A 6 29.37 -4.51 3.72
CA GLU A 6 28.14 -3.75 3.63
C GLU A 6 27.03 -4.69 3.13
N ILE A 7 26.08 -4.97 4.02
CA ILE A 7 24.84 -5.68 3.68
C ILE A 7 23.92 -4.63 3.09
N VAL A 8 23.81 -4.62 1.77
CA VAL A 8 22.74 -3.91 1.08
C VAL A 8 21.46 -4.72 1.26
N LEU A 9 20.51 -4.17 2.02
CA LEU A 9 19.14 -4.70 2.11
C LEU A 9 18.40 -4.34 0.82
N ASN A 10 18.81 -4.99 -0.26
CA ASN A 10 18.09 -5.00 -1.52
C ASN A 10 16.95 -6.00 -1.37
N LEU A 11 15.72 -5.49 -1.19
CA LEU A 11 14.50 -6.21 -1.58
C LEU A 11 14.49 -6.34 -3.11
N GLN A 12 15.45 -7.08 -3.66
CA GLN A 12 15.48 -7.44 -5.06
C GLN A 12 15.05 -8.89 -5.19
N VAL A 13 13.92 -9.01 -5.89
CA VAL A 13 13.29 -10.22 -6.38
C VAL A 13 14.33 -11.02 -7.19
N GLY A 14 14.96 -11.98 -6.55
CA GLY A 14 15.92 -12.89 -7.16
C GLY A 14 15.54 -14.32 -6.85
N ASP A 15 14.56 -14.87 -7.57
CA ASP A 15 14.79 -16.12 -8.31
C ASP A 15 13.57 -16.52 -9.16
N LYS A 16 13.85 -16.98 -10.38
CA LYS A 16 12.91 -17.54 -11.33
C LYS A 16 12.50 -18.96 -10.92
N GLU A 17 12.02 -19.15 -9.69
CA GLU A 17 11.36 -20.39 -9.30
C GLU A 17 9.84 -20.30 -9.43
N LYS A 18 9.29 -21.38 -9.96
CA LYS A 18 7.95 -21.50 -10.52
C LYS A 18 6.87 -21.33 -9.44
N MET A 19 6.33 -20.12 -9.28
CA MET A 19 4.90 -20.03 -8.93
C MET A 19 4.15 -20.76 -10.05
N LYS A 20 3.56 -21.93 -9.75
CA LYS A 20 2.75 -22.66 -10.72
C LYS A 20 1.66 -21.73 -11.25
N VAL A 21 1.82 -21.31 -12.50
CA VAL A 21 0.80 -20.62 -13.30
C VAL A 21 -0.48 -21.45 -13.18
N GLY A 22 -1.49 -20.92 -12.47
CA GLY A 22 -2.73 -21.64 -12.15
C GLY A 22 -3.23 -21.51 -10.71
N ARG A 23 -2.42 -21.01 -9.76
CA ARG A 23 -2.93 -20.63 -8.42
C ARG A 23 -2.96 -19.11 -8.25
N GLN A 24 -4.16 -18.54 -8.27
CA GLN A 24 -4.42 -17.14 -7.92
C GLN A 24 -4.28 -16.94 -6.40
N ILE A 25 -3.09 -16.51 -5.98
CA ILE A 25 -2.72 -16.29 -4.58
C ILE A 25 -2.26 -14.85 -4.41
N ILE A 26 -2.72 -14.22 -3.33
CA ILE A 26 -2.17 -12.97 -2.82
C ILE A 26 -1.25 -13.32 -1.64
N SER A 27 -0.02 -12.84 -1.71
CA SER A 27 0.98 -12.92 -0.65
C SER A 27 0.96 -11.63 0.17
N CYS A 28 0.51 -11.70 1.41
CA CYS A 28 0.64 -10.57 2.34
C CYS A 28 1.97 -10.64 3.07
N GLY A 29 2.62 -9.47 3.18
CA GLY A 29 3.86 -9.24 3.93
C GLY A 29 3.90 -10.05 5.23
N VAL A 30 5.09 -10.59 5.44
CA VAL A 30 5.49 -11.71 6.30
C VAL A 30 4.76 -11.74 7.65
N THR A 31 4.48 -12.96 8.12
CA THR A 31 4.00 -13.25 9.49
C THR A 31 5.08 -13.01 10.55
N ILE A 32 5.85 -11.94 10.42
CA ILE A 32 6.72 -11.50 11.49
C ILE A 32 5.77 -11.21 12.66
N GLU A 33 6.03 -11.79 13.82
CA GLU A 33 5.34 -11.36 15.04
C GLU A 33 5.80 -9.94 15.33
N GLN A 34 5.17 -9.01 14.62
CA GLN A 34 5.35 -7.59 14.79
C GLN A 34 4.65 -7.24 16.08
N ILE A 35 5.42 -7.31 17.16
CA ILE A 35 5.02 -6.70 18.41
C ILE A 35 5.25 -5.22 18.20
N TYR A 36 4.23 -4.53 17.68
CA TYR A 36 4.22 -3.09 17.70
C TYR A 36 3.72 -2.66 19.08
N LYS A 37 4.63 -2.50 20.04
CA LYS A 37 4.33 -2.07 21.41
C LYS A 37 5.19 -0.86 21.75
N ASN A 38 4.61 0.15 22.39
CA ASN A 38 5.34 1.36 22.80
C ASN A 38 6.09 2.08 21.66
N ASN A 39 5.58 2.00 20.42
CA ASN A 39 6.23 2.51 19.21
C ASN A 39 7.57 1.84 18.84
N GLU A 40 7.80 0.62 19.33
CA GLU A 40 8.87 -0.25 18.86
C GLU A 40 8.31 -1.32 17.92
N LEU A 41 8.99 -1.57 16.80
CA LEU A 41 8.70 -2.63 15.85
C LEU A 41 9.75 -3.73 16.01
N VAL A 42 9.33 -4.93 16.43
CA VAL A 42 10.21 -6.09 16.48
C VAL A 42 10.01 -6.96 15.24
N LEU A 43 11.09 -7.16 14.49
CA LEU A 43 11.15 -8.06 13.36
C LEU A 43 11.90 -9.35 13.73
N ASP A 44 11.18 -10.37 14.21
CA ASP A 44 11.78 -11.65 14.62
C ASP A 44 11.74 -12.68 13.48
N TYR A 45 12.89 -12.85 12.82
CA TYR A 45 13.12 -13.83 11.79
C TYR A 45 13.60 -15.19 12.33
N ARG A 46 13.86 -15.34 13.63
CA ARG A 46 14.42 -16.60 14.19
C ARG A 46 13.48 -17.78 14.08
N LYS A 47 12.17 -17.53 14.02
CA LYS A 47 11.14 -18.56 13.82
C LYS A 47 11.17 -19.16 12.41
N TYR A 48 11.88 -18.54 11.49
CA TYR A 48 12.10 -19.07 10.15
C TYR A 48 13.49 -19.72 10.17
N GLU A 49 13.56 -20.96 10.68
CA GLU A 49 14.80 -21.76 10.84
C GLU A 49 15.64 -21.93 9.56
N ILE A 50 15.15 -21.40 8.44
CA ILE A 50 15.54 -21.75 7.10
C ILE A 50 15.44 -20.53 6.18
N LEU A 51 16.00 -19.37 6.56
CA LEU A 51 16.18 -18.27 5.60
C LEU A 51 17.06 -18.72 4.41
N SER A 52 17.93 -19.72 4.59
CA SER A 52 18.80 -20.29 3.57
C SER A 52 18.15 -21.36 2.66
N LYS A 53 16.98 -21.93 3.01
CA LYS A 53 16.24 -22.89 2.15
C LYS A 53 14.80 -22.49 1.86
N VAL A 54 14.33 -21.34 2.36
CA VAL A 54 13.06 -20.75 1.97
C VAL A 54 13.37 -19.39 1.33
N PRO A 55 13.54 -19.33 -0.01
CA PRO A 55 13.91 -18.09 -0.71
C PRO A 55 12.83 -16.99 -0.62
N PHE A 56 11.67 -17.31 -0.04
CA PHE A 56 10.58 -16.36 0.21
C PHE A 56 10.30 -16.28 1.72
N LEU A 57 10.61 -15.13 2.32
CA LEU A 57 10.19 -14.78 3.69
C LEU A 57 8.70 -15.14 3.89
N GLY A 58 8.31 -15.64 5.07
CA GLY A 58 7.01 -16.28 5.31
C GLY A 58 5.76 -15.40 5.15
N TYR A 59 5.35 -15.17 3.90
CA TYR A 59 4.08 -14.55 3.52
C TYR A 59 2.91 -15.43 3.96
N LYS A 60 1.82 -14.81 4.43
CA LYS A 60 0.55 -15.52 4.49
C LYS A 60 -0.10 -15.46 3.13
N GLU A 61 -0.32 -16.63 2.55
CA GLU A 61 -1.10 -16.76 1.33
C GLU A 61 -2.59 -16.62 1.62
N TYR A 62 -3.27 -15.81 0.83
CA TYR A 62 -4.72 -15.71 0.80
C TYR A 62 -5.21 -15.98 -0.61
N LYS A 63 -6.12 -16.95 -0.73
CA LYS A 63 -6.74 -17.29 -2.01
C LYS A 63 -7.72 -16.18 -2.39
N ILE A 64 -7.55 -15.59 -3.58
CA ILE A 64 -8.44 -14.56 -4.11
C ILE A 64 -9.89 -15.04 -4.13
N SER A 65 -10.10 -16.33 -4.44
CA SER A 65 -11.41 -16.98 -4.45
C SER A 65 -12.13 -16.99 -3.09
N LYS A 66 -11.44 -16.78 -1.97
CA LYS A 66 -12.05 -16.67 -0.63
C LYS A 66 -12.59 -15.28 -0.31
N ALA A 67 -12.12 -14.24 -1.01
CA ALA A 67 -12.63 -12.90 -0.80
C ALA A 67 -13.97 -12.72 -1.53
N LYS A 68 -14.87 -11.99 -0.88
CA LYS A 68 -16.14 -11.58 -1.47
C LYS A 68 -15.94 -10.25 -2.22
N PRO A 69 -16.60 -10.07 -3.38
CA PRO A 69 -16.74 -8.75 -3.99
C PRO A 69 -17.30 -7.74 -2.99
N TYR A 70 -16.87 -6.48 -3.06
CA TYR A 70 -17.49 -5.41 -2.27
C TYR A 70 -18.75 -4.84 -2.94
N ARG A 71 -18.97 -5.16 -4.22
CA ARG A 71 -20.22 -4.91 -4.97
C ARG A 71 -20.76 -6.21 -5.56
N GLU A 72 -22.03 -6.50 -5.31
CA GLU A 72 -22.69 -7.67 -5.91
C GLU A 72 -22.94 -7.46 -7.40
N GLY A 73 -23.02 -8.57 -8.15
CA GLY A 73 -23.35 -8.55 -9.57
C GLY A 73 -22.20 -8.21 -10.52
N THR A 74 -21.02 -7.85 -10.01
CA THR A 74 -19.83 -7.62 -10.86
C THR A 74 -19.06 -8.91 -11.14
N ALA A 75 -18.63 -9.08 -12.39
CA ALA A 75 -17.82 -10.21 -12.83
C ALA A 75 -16.67 -9.78 -13.74
N ILE A 76 -15.63 -10.62 -13.83
CA ILE A 76 -14.43 -10.34 -14.65
C ILE A 76 -14.72 -10.30 -16.16
N ASN A 77 -15.84 -10.87 -16.59
CA ASN A 77 -16.31 -10.89 -17.97
C ASN A 77 -17.24 -9.71 -18.29
N ASP A 78 -17.51 -8.82 -17.34
CA ASP A 78 -18.22 -7.56 -17.62
C ASP A 78 -17.41 -6.74 -18.61
N THR A 79 -18.08 -6.12 -19.59
CA THR A 79 -17.45 -5.25 -20.59
C THR A 79 -16.74 -4.07 -19.94
N SER A 80 -17.28 -3.56 -18.84
CA SER A 80 -16.74 -2.41 -18.13
C SER A 80 -16.92 -2.55 -16.63
N PHE A 81 -15.99 -1.99 -15.88
CA PHE A 81 -16.07 -1.85 -14.44
C PHE A 81 -15.31 -0.62 -13.99
N PHE A 82 -15.95 0.15 -13.11
CA PHE A 82 -15.38 1.37 -12.55
C PHE A 82 -15.44 1.31 -11.03
N LEU A 83 -14.28 1.25 -10.36
CA LEU A 83 -14.14 1.41 -8.91
C LEU A 83 -14.69 2.77 -8.47
N VAL A 84 -14.37 3.80 -9.24
CA VAL A 84 -14.80 5.19 -9.04
C VAL A 84 -15.44 5.67 -10.33
N SER A 85 -16.59 6.33 -10.22
CA SER A 85 -17.28 6.89 -11.39
C SER A 85 -16.40 7.90 -12.12
N GLU A 86 -16.39 7.83 -13.46
CA GLU A 86 -15.75 8.83 -14.30
C GLU A 86 -16.39 10.21 -14.10
N ILE A 87 -17.70 10.25 -13.90
CA ILE A 87 -18.44 11.49 -13.70
C ILE A 87 -18.04 12.09 -12.35
N GLY A 88 -17.47 13.29 -12.43
CA GLY A 88 -16.98 14.02 -11.27
C GLY A 88 -15.68 13.45 -10.69
N PHE A 89 -14.93 12.62 -11.44
CA PHE A 89 -13.63 12.12 -10.98
C PHE A 89 -12.70 13.25 -10.54
N SER A 90 -12.55 14.30 -11.35
CA SER A 90 -11.70 15.46 -11.02
C SER A 90 -12.15 16.26 -9.79
N SER A 91 -13.40 16.08 -9.34
CA SER A 91 -13.93 16.73 -8.13
C SER A 91 -13.71 15.93 -6.85
N ARG A 92 -13.17 14.70 -6.95
CA ARG A 92 -12.88 13.87 -5.77
C ARG A 92 -11.73 14.47 -4.98
N ARG A 93 -11.79 14.34 -3.65
CA ARG A 93 -10.74 14.84 -2.75
C ARG A 93 -9.40 14.16 -3.00
N THR A 94 -9.40 12.88 -3.38
CA THR A 94 -8.18 12.18 -3.77
C THR A 94 -7.59 12.73 -5.07
N SER A 95 -8.42 13.24 -5.99
CA SER A 95 -8.00 13.74 -7.31
C SER A 95 -7.60 15.21 -7.33
N ALA A 96 -8.00 15.96 -6.30
CA ALA A 96 -7.71 17.37 -6.16
C ALA A 96 -6.20 17.64 -6.17
N ALA A 97 -5.81 18.76 -6.76
CA ALA A 97 -4.43 19.23 -6.74
C ALA A 97 -3.92 19.34 -5.30
N LEU A 98 -2.70 18.88 -5.06
CA LEU A 98 -2.00 19.24 -3.83
C LEU A 98 -1.77 20.76 -3.82
N GLY A 99 -2.14 21.42 -2.72
CA GLY A 99 -1.83 22.83 -2.53
C GLY A 99 -0.34 23.03 -2.23
N ASP A 100 0.14 24.27 -2.35
CA ASP A 100 1.56 24.61 -2.12
C ASP A 100 2.09 24.10 -0.77
N ALA A 101 1.25 24.18 0.27
CA ALA A 101 1.60 23.71 1.60
C ALA A 101 1.73 22.18 1.70
N ASP A 102 0.94 21.42 0.93
CA ASP A 102 1.06 19.96 0.86
C ASP A 102 2.31 19.58 0.02
N MET A 103 2.59 20.32 -1.05
CA MET A 103 3.75 20.11 -1.92
C MET A 103 5.07 20.44 -1.23
N ALA A 104 5.06 21.32 -0.23
CA ALA A 104 6.23 21.58 0.62
C ALA A 104 6.67 20.33 1.41
N CYS A 105 5.82 19.30 1.52
CA CYS A 105 6.14 18.06 2.20
C CYS A 105 6.66 16.98 1.23
N ASP A 106 7.99 16.74 1.22
CA ASP A 106 8.62 15.78 0.30
C ASP A 106 8.06 14.37 0.40
N ALA A 107 7.73 13.93 1.62
CA ALA A 107 7.07 12.65 1.83
C ALA A 107 5.75 12.56 1.06
N VAL A 108 4.90 13.59 1.14
CA VAL A 108 3.59 13.63 0.47
C VAL A 108 3.78 13.51 -1.03
N LYS A 109 4.72 14.27 -1.61
CA LYS A 109 5.08 14.19 -3.04
C LYS A 109 5.49 12.77 -3.44
N LYS A 110 6.39 12.13 -2.69
CA LYS A 110 6.85 10.75 -2.95
C LYS A 110 5.71 9.76 -2.92
N PHE A 111 4.80 9.89 -1.94
CA PHE A 111 3.64 9.01 -1.84
C PHE A 111 2.64 9.19 -2.97
N HIS A 112 2.42 10.44 -3.39
CA HIS A 112 1.59 10.78 -4.54
C HIS A 112 2.14 10.12 -5.82
N ARG A 113 3.43 10.32 -6.11
CA ARG A 113 4.13 9.74 -7.27
C ARG A 113 4.18 8.22 -7.25
N SER A 114 4.30 7.61 -6.07
CA SER A 114 4.33 6.15 -5.94
C SER A 114 2.99 5.47 -6.25
N GLY A 115 1.90 6.23 -6.43
CA GLY A 115 0.54 5.72 -6.59
C GLY A 115 -0.11 5.23 -5.30
N LYS A 116 0.60 5.21 -4.16
CA LYS A 116 0.02 4.80 -2.87
C LYS A 116 -1.09 5.75 -2.41
N TYR A 117 -0.95 7.04 -2.71
CA TYR A 117 -1.95 8.06 -2.36
C TYR A 117 -3.26 7.79 -3.08
N ALA A 118 -3.20 7.70 -4.42
CA ALA A 118 -4.33 7.29 -5.25
C ALA A 118 -4.90 5.94 -4.79
N GLN A 119 -4.05 4.95 -4.54
CA GLN A 119 -4.50 3.62 -4.15
C GLN A 119 -5.32 3.63 -2.86
N LEU A 120 -4.87 4.33 -1.82
CA LEU A 120 -5.60 4.44 -0.55
C LEU A 120 -6.93 5.17 -0.72
N GLY A 121 -6.91 6.35 -1.34
CA GLY A 121 -8.09 7.18 -1.52
C GLY A 121 -9.17 6.51 -2.39
N TYR A 122 -8.81 6.02 -3.57
CA TYR A 122 -9.78 5.40 -4.48
C TYR A 122 -10.26 4.02 -4.02
N SER A 123 -9.42 3.26 -3.32
CA SER A 123 -9.89 2.00 -2.70
C SER A 123 -10.96 2.27 -1.65
N LEU A 124 -10.77 3.30 -0.82
CA LEU A 124 -11.73 3.68 0.20
C LEU A 124 -13.01 4.26 -0.42
N LEU A 125 -12.88 5.12 -1.44
CA LEU A 125 -14.02 5.66 -2.18
C LEU A 125 -14.84 4.55 -2.84
N GLY A 126 -14.19 3.63 -3.56
CA GLY A 126 -14.91 2.59 -4.28
C GLY A 126 -15.55 1.51 -3.39
N LYS A 127 -14.97 1.25 -2.21
CA LYS A 127 -15.46 0.20 -1.30
C LYS A 127 -16.48 0.72 -0.30
N ASP A 128 -16.20 1.89 0.28
CA ASP A 128 -16.94 2.40 1.43
C ASP A 128 -17.70 3.71 1.08
N ASN A 129 -17.59 4.18 -0.17
CA ASN A 129 -18.17 5.44 -0.63
C ASN A 129 -17.73 6.64 0.21
N VAL A 130 -16.48 6.62 0.67
CA VAL A 130 -15.87 7.70 1.46
C VAL A 130 -14.83 8.42 0.60
N ASP A 131 -15.16 9.64 0.21
CA ASP A 131 -14.26 10.53 -0.53
C ASP A 131 -13.35 11.27 0.46
N VAL A 132 -12.05 10.96 0.42
CA VAL A 132 -11.07 11.49 1.36
C VAL A 132 -9.74 11.76 0.66
N GLN A 133 -9.05 12.79 1.13
CA GLN A 133 -7.66 13.05 0.80
C GLN A 133 -6.78 12.34 1.85
N PRO A 134 -5.96 11.33 1.54
CA PRO A 134 -5.15 10.66 2.56
C PRO A 134 -4.15 11.62 3.24
N SER A 135 -4.11 11.60 4.58
CA SER A 135 -3.09 12.28 5.39
C SER A 135 -1.85 11.40 5.56
N TYR A 136 -0.78 11.76 4.87
CA TYR A 136 0.52 11.09 4.97
C TYR A 136 1.31 11.56 6.17
N THR A 137 1.16 12.83 6.56
CA THR A 137 1.77 13.35 7.78
C THR A 137 1.28 12.61 9.03
N TYR A 138 0.00 12.21 9.08
CA TYR A 138 -0.49 11.30 10.11
C TYR A 138 0.21 9.93 10.10
N LEU A 139 0.46 9.35 8.92
CA LEU A 139 1.20 8.11 8.81
C LEU A 139 2.62 8.29 9.35
N LEU A 140 3.33 9.35 8.94
CA LEU A 140 4.68 9.68 9.43
C LEU A 140 4.73 9.81 10.96
N ALA A 141 3.76 10.50 11.57
CA ALA A 141 3.67 10.63 13.02
C ALA A 141 3.46 9.29 13.76
N ASN A 142 2.96 8.27 13.07
CA ASN A 142 2.73 6.92 13.59
C ASN A 142 3.85 5.93 13.24
N TYR A 143 4.96 6.36 12.64
CA TYR A 143 6.12 5.50 12.39
C TYR A 143 6.71 4.94 13.70
N PRO A 144 7.28 3.71 13.67
CA PRO A 144 8.01 3.20 14.81
C PRO A 144 9.20 4.12 15.12
N LYS A 145 9.47 4.33 16.41
CA LYS A 145 10.65 5.07 16.89
C LYS A 145 11.90 4.19 16.97
N LYS A 146 11.70 2.88 16.92
CA LYS A 146 12.76 1.88 16.99
C LYS A 146 12.36 0.61 16.27
N VAL A 147 13.30 0.03 15.54
CA VAL A 147 13.15 -1.23 14.84
C VAL A 147 14.21 -2.19 15.34
N THR A 148 13.76 -3.34 15.82
CA THR A 148 14.64 -4.40 16.31
C THR A 148 14.52 -5.61 15.40
N THR A 149 15.59 -5.95 14.70
CA THR A 149 15.66 -7.12 13.83
C THR A 149 16.40 -8.25 14.54
N LYS A 150 15.76 -9.42 14.63
CA LYS A 150 16.32 -10.64 15.20
C LYS A 150 16.38 -11.70 14.11
N ALA A 151 17.53 -12.31 13.86
CA ALA A 151 17.68 -13.41 12.91
C ALA A 151 18.52 -14.53 13.53
N LEU A 152 18.46 -15.73 12.95
CA LEU A 152 19.37 -16.80 13.36
C LEU A 152 20.79 -16.43 12.96
N ASP A 153 21.74 -16.74 13.83
CA ASP A 153 23.18 -16.58 13.58
C ASP A 153 23.64 -15.15 13.25
N VAL A 154 22.79 -14.15 13.53
CA VAL A 154 23.11 -12.72 13.39
C VAL A 154 22.79 -12.03 14.70
N ASN A 155 23.67 -11.12 15.11
CA ASN A 155 23.41 -10.28 16.27
C ASN A 155 22.14 -9.46 16.07
N GLU A 156 21.36 -9.33 17.15
CA GLU A 156 20.20 -8.46 17.18
C GLU A 156 20.59 -7.05 16.73
N THR A 157 19.95 -6.59 15.67
CA THR A 157 20.19 -5.26 15.11
C THR A 157 19.09 -4.34 15.61
N VAL A 158 19.48 -3.22 16.21
CA VAL A 158 18.56 -2.21 16.70
C VAL A 158 18.82 -0.93 15.94
N ILE A 159 17.76 -0.37 15.35
CA ILE A 159 17.80 0.89 14.60
C ILE A 159 16.84 1.83 15.30
N ASP A 160 17.35 2.95 15.80
CA ASP A 160 16.51 4.06 16.25
C ASP A 160 16.09 4.88 15.04
N ILE A 161 14.79 5.14 14.94
CA ILE A 161 14.21 5.97 13.89
C ILE A 161 13.95 7.34 14.50
N PRO A 162 14.59 8.41 14.01
CA PRO A 162 14.33 9.75 14.50
C PRO A 162 12.87 10.14 14.21
N PRO A 163 12.29 11.10 14.95
CA PRO A 163 11.00 11.68 14.59
C PRO A 163 11.01 12.11 13.12
N LEU A 164 10.04 11.61 12.37
CA LEU A 164 9.94 11.92 10.95
C LEU A 164 9.39 13.31 10.74
N THR A 165 9.95 14.00 9.75
CA THR A 165 9.50 15.29 9.26
C THR A 165 9.13 15.16 7.79
N CYS A 166 8.65 16.24 7.22
CA CYS A 166 8.39 16.31 5.79
C CYS A 166 9.66 16.13 4.93
N GLU A 167 10.82 16.50 5.46
CA GLU A 167 12.10 16.54 4.72
C GLU A 167 12.96 15.28 4.92
N ASN A 168 12.88 14.64 6.11
CA ASN A 168 13.79 13.53 6.44
C ASN A 168 13.25 12.15 6.05
N TYR A 169 12.07 12.08 5.43
CA TYR A 169 11.51 10.83 4.92
C TYR A 169 12.24 10.36 3.66
N ASN A 170 12.77 9.14 3.71
CA ASN A 170 13.47 8.51 2.59
C ASN A 170 13.00 7.07 2.34
N ASP A 171 13.41 6.50 1.20
CA ASP A 171 12.90 5.21 0.73
C ASP A 171 13.31 4.02 1.61
N THR A 172 14.34 4.15 2.44
CA THR A 172 14.72 3.09 3.39
C THR A 172 13.65 2.88 4.47
N LEU A 173 12.78 3.87 4.69
CA LEU A 173 11.66 3.80 5.63
C LEU A 173 10.37 3.27 4.99
N ASN A 174 10.32 3.18 3.66
CA ASN A 174 9.15 2.69 2.92
C ASN A 174 8.70 1.27 3.34
N PRO A 175 9.60 0.31 3.64
CA PRO A 175 9.20 -1.01 4.13
C PRO A 175 8.40 -0.99 5.43
N TYR A 176 8.50 0.06 6.26
CA TYR A 176 7.77 0.14 7.53
C TYR A 176 6.34 0.67 7.38
N LEU A 177 6.01 1.28 6.24
CA LEU A 177 4.70 1.89 6.01
C LEU A 177 3.56 0.89 6.18
N GLU A 178 3.74 -0.35 5.71
CA GLU A 178 2.70 -1.37 5.84
C GLU A 178 2.37 -1.68 7.31
N PHE A 179 3.35 -1.59 8.22
CA PHE A 179 3.13 -1.79 9.66
C PHE A 179 2.42 -0.60 10.29
N VAL A 180 2.75 0.61 9.84
CA VAL A 180 2.10 1.85 10.26
C VAL A 180 0.63 1.83 9.85
N LEU A 181 0.35 1.51 8.58
CA LEU A 181 -1.01 1.40 8.07
C LEU A 181 -1.78 0.29 8.81
N HIS A 182 -1.16 -0.88 9.01
CA HIS A 182 -1.79 -1.97 9.74
C HIS A 182 -2.17 -1.59 11.17
N LYS A 183 -1.30 -0.86 11.88
CA LYS A 183 -1.56 -0.46 13.27
C LYS A 183 -2.54 0.70 13.39
N SER A 184 -2.33 1.73 12.59
CA SER A 184 -2.93 3.05 12.82
C SER A 184 -3.94 3.48 11.76
N GLY A 185 -4.04 2.71 10.67
CA GLY A 185 -4.76 3.14 9.48
C GLY A 185 -4.16 4.43 8.91
N PHE A 186 -4.99 5.18 8.19
CA PHE A 186 -4.73 6.58 7.85
C PHE A 186 -5.97 7.41 8.20
N VAL A 187 -5.82 8.74 8.25
CA VAL A 187 -6.93 9.69 8.40
C VAL A 187 -7.01 10.62 7.19
N GLY A 188 -8.08 11.39 7.09
CA GLY A 188 -8.20 12.41 6.06
C GLY A 188 -7.36 13.66 6.33
N ALA A 189 -6.86 14.30 5.27
CA ALA A 189 -6.11 15.54 5.34
C ALA A 189 -6.96 16.71 5.86
N GLU A 190 -8.29 16.62 5.76
CA GLU A 190 -9.21 17.56 6.40
C GLU A 190 -9.15 17.51 7.94
N CYS A 191 -8.67 16.40 8.51
CA CYS A 191 -8.48 16.22 9.95
C CYS A 191 -7.03 16.53 10.37
N ILE A 192 -6.06 15.96 9.65
CA ILE A 192 -4.61 16.20 9.87
C ILE A 192 -4.00 16.60 8.52
N PRO A 193 -3.75 17.91 8.28
CA PRO A 193 -3.22 18.40 7.02
C PRO A 193 -1.87 17.80 6.63
N ASN A 194 -1.58 17.76 5.34
CA ASN A 194 -0.33 17.24 4.78
C ASN A 194 0.83 18.26 4.83
N THR A 195 0.66 19.35 5.58
CA THR A 195 1.59 20.48 5.66
C THR A 195 2.73 20.26 6.65
N GLU A 196 2.49 19.52 7.73
CA GLU A 196 3.49 19.21 8.76
C GLU A 196 3.17 17.89 9.47
N VAL A 197 4.19 17.22 10.01
CA VAL A 197 4.01 16.01 10.80
C VAL A 197 3.48 16.38 12.19
N PRO A 198 2.26 15.95 12.58
CA PRO A 198 1.65 16.37 13.84
C PRO A 198 2.36 15.76 15.06
N THR A 199 2.42 16.52 16.15
CA THR A 199 2.92 16.02 17.44
C THR A 199 1.84 15.26 18.23
N ASP A 200 0.56 15.51 17.94
CA ASP A 200 -0.59 14.85 18.56
C ASP A 200 -1.47 14.23 17.45
N VAL A 201 -1.61 12.91 17.49
CA VAL A 201 -2.41 12.12 16.54
C VAL A 201 -3.71 11.59 17.15
N THR A 202 -4.06 12.04 18.36
CA THR A 202 -5.25 11.57 19.10
C THR A 202 -6.52 12.34 18.75
N LYS A 203 -6.37 13.49 18.08
CA LYS A 203 -7.45 14.38 17.65
C LYS A 203 -7.11 15.02 16.31
N CYS A 204 -8.10 15.61 15.65
CA CYS A 204 -7.87 16.43 14.47
C CYS A 204 -7.20 17.76 14.86
N SER A 205 -6.42 18.31 13.94
CA SER A 205 -5.84 19.65 14.06
C SER A 205 -6.90 20.75 13.84
N VAL A 206 -8.04 20.39 13.23
CA VAL A 206 -9.16 21.30 12.96
C VAL A 206 -10.28 21.06 13.97
N ASP A 207 -10.68 22.11 14.68
CA ASP A 207 -11.77 22.06 15.66
C ASP A 207 -13.09 21.62 15.01
N GLY A 208 -13.81 20.73 15.70
CA GLY A 208 -15.10 20.20 15.22
C GLY A 208 -15.00 19.08 14.19
N VAL A 209 -13.80 18.73 13.72
CA VAL A 209 -13.60 17.55 12.86
C VAL A 209 -13.33 16.31 13.72
N THR A 210 -14.07 15.23 13.44
CA THR A 210 -13.89 13.95 14.14
C THR A 210 -12.74 13.15 13.54
N LEU A 211 -11.82 12.69 14.38
CA LEU A 211 -10.73 11.81 13.96
C LEU A 211 -11.31 10.44 13.56
N LYS A 212 -11.36 10.17 12.26
CA LYS A 212 -11.79 8.89 11.71
C LYS A 212 -10.63 8.19 11.02
N LYS A 213 -10.33 6.97 11.49
CA LYS A 213 -9.28 6.11 10.93
C LYS A 213 -9.86 5.19 9.88
N TYR A 214 -9.12 5.01 8.81
CA TYR A 214 -9.43 4.14 7.69
C TYR A 214 -8.31 3.11 7.51
N PHE A 215 -8.66 1.91 7.07
CA PHE A 215 -7.70 0.83 6.80
C PHE A 215 -6.89 0.38 8.03
N GLU A 216 -7.37 0.65 9.25
CA GLU A 216 -6.81 0.04 10.45
C GLU A 216 -6.94 -1.49 10.35
N ASN A 217 -5.88 -2.21 10.68
CA ASN A 217 -5.72 -3.66 10.53
C ASN A 217 -5.63 -4.19 9.09
N TYR A 218 -5.53 -3.32 8.08
CA TYR A 218 -5.25 -3.75 6.70
C TYR A 218 -3.77 -4.06 6.53
N LYS A 219 -3.43 -4.89 5.54
CA LYS A 219 -2.05 -5.13 5.11
C LYS A 219 -1.94 -4.90 3.61
N GLU A 220 -0.78 -4.42 3.17
CA GLU A 220 -0.45 -4.47 1.75
C GLU A 220 -0.21 -5.93 1.37
N ALA A 221 -0.69 -6.27 0.18
CA ALA A 221 -0.78 -7.63 -0.29
C ALA A 221 -0.29 -7.65 -1.73
N ALA A 222 0.82 -8.34 -1.98
CA ALA A 222 1.36 -8.50 -3.32
C ALA A 222 0.69 -9.69 -4.03
N PHE A 223 0.45 -9.56 -5.32
CA PHE A 223 -0.03 -10.67 -6.16
C PHE A 223 0.74 -10.72 -7.47
N LYS A 224 0.74 -11.90 -8.09
CA LYS A 224 1.21 -12.10 -9.46
C LYS A 224 0.09 -12.74 -10.27
N GLY A 225 -0.22 -12.19 -11.44
CA GLY A 225 -1.27 -12.74 -12.28
C GLY A 225 -1.46 -12.02 -13.61
N ASN A 226 -2.39 -12.52 -14.41
CA ASN A 226 -2.80 -11.96 -15.70
C ASN A 226 -3.96 -10.97 -15.54
N SER A 227 -4.50 -10.48 -16.67
CA SER A 227 -5.64 -9.56 -16.70
C SER A 227 -6.85 -10.06 -15.89
N ASP A 228 -7.22 -11.33 -16.00
CA ASP A 228 -8.33 -11.89 -15.21
C ASP A 228 -8.05 -11.82 -13.71
N THR A 229 -6.78 -12.05 -13.32
CA THR A 229 -6.37 -11.88 -11.93
C THR A 229 -6.56 -10.44 -11.51
N ILE A 230 -6.03 -9.46 -12.26
CA ILE A 230 -6.17 -8.01 -11.98
C ILE A 230 -7.65 -7.64 -11.79
N LYS A 231 -8.53 -8.04 -12.72
CA LYS A 231 -9.97 -7.81 -12.63
C LYS A 231 -10.56 -8.41 -11.35
N GLU A 232 -10.20 -9.64 -11.02
CA GLU A 232 -10.69 -10.28 -9.80
C GLU A 232 -10.20 -9.56 -8.52
N VAL A 233 -8.95 -9.07 -8.50
CA VAL A 233 -8.45 -8.30 -7.36
C VAL A 233 -9.15 -6.93 -7.26
N LEU A 234 -9.40 -6.26 -8.40
CA LEU A 234 -10.13 -4.99 -8.47
C LEU A 234 -11.55 -5.10 -7.91
N ILE A 235 -12.26 -6.18 -8.23
CA ILE A 235 -13.64 -6.44 -7.77
C ILE A 235 -13.69 -6.73 -6.26
N LYS A 236 -12.63 -7.31 -5.69
CA LYS A 236 -12.65 -7.84 -4.32
C LYS A 236 -11.92 -6.97 -3.30
N PHE A 237 -10.86 -6.27 -3.72
CA PHE A 237 -9.95 -5.60 -2.79
C PHE A 237 -9.86 -4.08 -2.98
N GLY A 238 -10.26 -3.54 -4.13
CA GLY A 238 -10.23 -2.10 -4.42
C GLY A 238 -9.19 -1.77 -5.49
N ALA A 239 -8.62 -0.56 -5.45
CA ALA A 239 -7.66 -0.08 -6.44
C ALA A 239 -6.40 -0.95 -6.43
N VAL A 240 -5.93 -1.31 -7.62
CA VAL A 240 -4.75 -2.14 -7.83
C VAL A 240 -3.58 -1.24 -8.21
N ARG A 241 -2.49 -1.30 -7.46
CA ARG A 241 -1.24 -0.65 -7.84
C ARG A 241 -0.32 -1.66 -8.50
N ILE A 242 0.10 -1.42 -9.73
CA ILE A 242 1.09 -2.24 -10.43
C ILE A 242 2.49 -1.85 -9.96
N TYR A 243 3.47 -2.74 -10.13
CA TYR A 243 4.85 -2.52 -9.69
C TYR A 243 5.49 -1.25 -10.26
N ASP A 244 5.07 -0.80 -11.44
CA ASP A 244 5.51 0.45 -12.07
C ASP A 244 4.93 1.73 -11.43
N GLY A 245 4.08 1.60 -10.39
CA GLY A 245 3.41 2.71 -9.73
C GLY A 245 2.02 3.04 -10.30
N THR A 246 1.66 2.49 -11.46
CA THR A 246 0.35 2.72 -12.09
C THR A 246 -0.77 2.21 -11.19
N VAL A 247 -1.78 3.05 -10.94
CA VAL A 247 -2.97 2.64 -10.21
C VAL A 247 -4.11 2.35 -11.19
N ILE A 248 -4.57 1.11 -11.21
CA ILE A 248 -5.73 0.67 -11.97
C ILE A 248 -6.95 0.77 -11.05
N ILE A 249 -8.00 1.42 -11.55
CA ILE A 249 -9.30 1.59 -10.85
C ILE A 249 -10.47 1.06 -11.67
N GLY A 250 -10.21 0.42 -12.82
CA GLY A 250 -11.28 -0.14 -13.62
C GLY A 250 -10.80 -0.73 -14.94
N TRP A 251 -11.76 -1.10 -15.78
CA TRP A 251 -11.55 -1.39 -17.19
C TRP A 251 -12.77 -0.96 -17.99
N ASN A 252 -12.55 -0.63 -19.25
CA ASN A 252 -13.59 -0.36 -20.22
C ASN A 252 -13.19 -1.03 -21.53
N GLU A 253 -14.02 -1.96 -21.99
CA GLU A 253 -13.77 -2.78 -23.17
C GLU A 253 -12.40 -3.49 -23.10
N SER A 254 -11.43 -3.02 -23.89
CA SER A 254 -10.07 -3.57 -24.01
C SER A 254 -9.00 -2.74 -23.29
N ASN A 255 -9.41 -1.72 -22.53
CA ASN A 255 -8.53 -0.79 -21.85
C ASN A 255 -8.68 -0.90 -20.33
N TRP A 256 -7.56 -0.78 -19.63
CA TRP A 256 -7.49 -0.48 -18.21
C TRP A 256 -7.83 0.99 -17.99
N VAL A 257 -8.67 1.24 -17.00
CA VAL A 257 -8.92 2.60 -16.49
C VAL A 257 -7.92 2.83 -15.37
N THR A 258 -7.01 3.76 -15.60
CA THR A 258 -5.87 4.06 -14.75
C THR A 258 -5.95 5.46 -14.18
N VAL A 259 -5.17 5.71 -13.14
CA VAL A 259 -4.97 7.03 -12.56
C VAL A 259 -3.58 7.50 -12.95
N VAL A 260 -3.51 8.65 -13.61
CA VAL A 260 -2.27 9.28 -14.03
C VAL A 260 -2.10 10.61 -13.34
N GLU A 261 -0.87 10.95 -12.98
CA GLU A 261 -0.53 12.26 -12.45
C GLU A 261 -0.37 13.25 -13.61
N LYS A 262 -1.03 14.40 -13.51
CA LYS A 262 -0.98 15.44 -14.55
C LYS A 262 0.36 16.16 -14.54
N VAL A 263 0.92 16.34 -15.74
CA VAL A 263 2.13 17.13 -16.00
C VAL A 263 1.72 18.53 -16.48
N ARG A 264 2.43 19.58 -16.04
CA ARG A 264 2.34 20.93 -16.62
C ARG A 264 2.75 20.86 -18.09
N GLN A 265 1.82 21.14 -18.99
CA GLN A 265 2.01 21.01 -20.42
C GLN A 265 2.61 22.29 -21.04
N ASP A 266 2.51 23.40 -20.33
CA ASP A 266 2.96 24.74 -20.68
C ASP A 266 4.47 24.97 -20.49
N GLU A 267 5.16 24.08 -19.79
CA GLU A 267 6.62 24.12 -19.57
C GLU A 267 7.37 23.04 -20.38
N ILE A 268 6.67 22.21 -21.15
CA ILE A 268 7.32 21.25 -22.07
C ILE A 268 7.72 22.01 -23.33
N ASP A 269 8.90 22.61 -23.31
CA ASP A 269 9.46 23.25 -24.50
C ASP A 269 9.62 22.16 -25.60
N PRO A 270 9.00 22.27 -26.78
CA PRO A 270 8.97 21.20 -27.79
C PRO A 270 10.33 20.83 -28.41
N VAL A 271 11.42 21.47 -27.97
CA VAL A 271 12.68 21.56 -28.73
C VAL A 271 13.76 20.62 -28.22
N ASP A 272 13.68 20.13 -26.99
CA ASP A 272 14.71 19.24 -26.46
C ASP A 272 14.35 17.77 -26.71
N ALA A 273 15.11 17.18 -27.65
CA ALA A 273 15.13 15.74 -27.92
C ALA A 273 15.30 14.94 -26.61
N PRO A 274 14.86 13.67 -26.56
CA PRO A 274 14.97 12.82 -25.37
C PRO A 274 16.43 12.42 -25.11
N GLY A 275 17.27 13.37 -24.73
CA GLY A 275 18.58 13.18 -24.14
C GLY A 275 18.41 13.20 -22.63
N GLU A 276 18.83 12.12 -21.98
CA GLU A 276 19.04 11.93 -20.53
C GLU A 276 18.42 13.02 -19.63
N ARG A 277 17.14 12.82 -19.25
CA ARG A 277 16.50 13.63 -18.21
C ARG A 277 17.29 13.48 -16.91
N ASN A 278 17.86 14.58 -16.44
CA ASN A 278 18.37 14.66 -15.07
C ASN A 278 17.19 14.44 -14.11
N ASP A 279 17.41 13.59 -13.12
CA ASP A 279 16.55 13.21 -12.00
C ASP A 279 16.23 14.35 -11.01
N GLY A 280 16.49 15.60 -11.39
CA GLY A 280 16.29 16.80 -10.57
C GLY A 280 15.04 17.64 -10.89
N GLU A 281 14.31 17.36 -11.96
CA GLU A 281 13.16 18.17 -12.38
C GLU A 281 11.86 17.73 -11.72
N ASP A 282 11.74 18.02 -10.43
CA ASP A 282 10.50 17.86 -9.66
C ASP A 282 9.41 18.88 -10.05
N GLU A 283 9.74 19.89 -10.86
CA GLU A 283 8.90 21.06 -11.13
C GLU A 283 7.75 20.77 -12.11
N LEU A 284 7.78 19.72 -12.92
CA LEU A 284 6.79 19.54 -13.99
C LEU A 284 5.46 18.91 -13.56
N LEU A 285 5.31 18.44 -12.31
CA LEU A 285 4.08 17.76 -11.87
C LEU A 285 3.10 18.72 -11.19
N LEU A 286 1.83 18.65 -11.59
CA LEU A 286 0.75 19.41 -10.94
C LEU A 286 0.20 18.71 -9.69
N TYR A 287 0.64 17.48 -9.40
CA TYR A 287 0.10 16.65 -8.31
C TYR A 287 -1.44 16.60 -8.31
N ILE A 288 -2.01 16.52 -9.51
CA ILE A 288 -3.42 16.30 -9.81
C ILE A 288 -3.53 14.91 -10.40
N TYR A 289 -4.57 14.16 -10.04
CA TYR A 289 -4.87 12.92 -10.73
C TYR A 289 -5.95 13.09 -11.79
N GLU A 290 -5.72 12.49 -12.95
CA GLU A 290 -6.68 12.36 -14.03
C GLU A 290 -6.90 10.89 -14.36
N LEU A 291 -7.99 10.60 -15.07
CA LEU A 291 -8.19 9.29 -15.66
C LEU A 291 -7.28 9.15 -16.87
N GLY A 292 -6.56 8.03 -16.92
CA GLY A 292 -5.83 7.58 -18.10
C GLY A 292 -6.35 6.24 -18.58
N GLU A 293 -6.06 5.90 -19.82
CA GLU A 293 -6.34 4.59 -20.38
C GLU A 293 -5.04 3.89 -20.78
N LYS A 294 -4.96 2.59 -20.49
CA LYS A 294 -3.87 1.73 -20.96
C LYS A 294 -4.44 0.49 -21.62
N ALA A 295 -3.94 0.13 -22.80
CA ALA A 295 -4.41 -1.08 -23.47
C ALA A 295 -4.12 -2.33 -22.62
N PHE A 296 -4.99 -3.34 -22.65
CA PHE A 296 -4.73 -4.61 -21.96
C PHE A 296 -3.40 -5.26 -22.35
N SER A 297 -2.95 -5.01 -23.58
CA SER A 297 -1.67 -5.49 -24.09
C SER A 297 -0.45 -4.95 -23.34
N GLU A 298 -0.56 -3.77 -22.71
CA GLU A 298 0.54 -3.19 -21.93
C GLU A 298 0.87 -4.02 -20.69
N TYR A 299 -0.12 -4.73 -20.17
CA TYR A 299 0.02 -5.68 -19.07
C TYR A 299 -0.23 -7.12 -19.55
N ALA A 300 0.11 -7.42 -20.81
CA ALA A 300 0.05 -8.76 -21.36
C ALA A 300 1.06 -9.67 -20.64
N GLY A 301 0.57 -10.69 -19.95
CA GLY A 301 1.38 -11.68 -19.26
C GLY A 301 1.13 -11.73 -17.76
N VAL A 302 2.15 -12.13 -16.99
CA VAL A 302 2.08 -12.16 -15.53
C VAL A 302 2.68 -10.87 -15.00
N VAL A 303 1.83 -10.01 -14.44
CA VAL A 303 2.25 -8.78 -13.77
C VAL A 303 2.27 -8.96 -12.27
N GLN A 304 3.09 -8.16 -11.59
CA GLN A 304 3.07 -8.02 -10.14
C GLN A 304 2.31 -6.76 -9.75
N GLY A 305 1.40 -6.90 -8.79
CA GLY A 305 0.64 -5.77 -8.25
C GLY A 305 0.41 -5.87 -6.75
N PHE A 306 -0.18 -4.83 -6.18
CA PHE A 306 -0.41 -4.63 -4.76
C PHE A 306 -1.85 -4.21 -4.51
N VAL A 307 -2.44 -4.70 -3.41
CA VAL A 307 -3.76 -4.29 -2.89
C VAL A 307 -3.75 -4.24 -1.36
N TYR A 308 -4.73 -3.58 -0.74
CA TYR A 308 -4.92 -3.59 0.70
C TYR A 308 -6.04 -4.55 1.14
N ASN A 309 -5.76 -5.42 2.12
CA ASN A 309 -6.72 -6.42 2.60
C ASN A 309 -6.72 -6.55 4.14
N ASN A 310 -7.90 -6.69 4.74
CA ASN A 310 -8.11 -6.95 6.18
C ASN A 310 -8.46 -8.41 6.52
N GLY A 311 -8.66 -9.26 5.51
CA GLY A 311 -9.21 -10.62 5.68
C GLY A 311 -8.37 -11.58 6.52
N PHE A 312 -7.15 -11.21 6.91
CA PHE A 312 -6.29 -12.03 7.77
C PHE A 312 -6.63 -11.91 9.27
N THR A 313 -7.27 -10.82 9.69
CA THR A 313 -7.69 -10.62 11.08
C THR A 313 -8.95 -11.41 11.39
N ALA A 314 -9.90 -11.48 10.45
CA ALA A 314 -11.15 -12.23 10.59
C ALA A 314 -10.92 -13.75 10.76
N LEU A 315 -9.88 -14.31 10.11
CA LEU A 315 -9.58 -15.74 10.21
C LEU A 315 -9.10 -16.14 11.62
N ARG A 316 -8.41 -15.25 12.36
CA ARG A 316 -7.98 -15.50 13.74
C ARG A 316 -9.16 -15.42 14.73
N ALA A 317 -10.07 -14.47 14.53
CA ALA A 317 -11.26 -14.35 15.38
C ALA A 317 -12.17 -15.59 15.27
N ALA A 318 -12.36 -16.13 14.05
CA ALA A 318 -13.17 -17.33 13.83
C ALA A 318 -12.55 -18.61 14.45
N LEU A 319 -11.22 -18.76 14.43
CA LEU A 319 -10.53 -19.91 15.05
C LEU A 319 -10.53 -19.84 16.59
N GLY A 320 -10.45 -18.64 17.17
CA GLY A 320 -10.53 -18.46 18.63
C GLY A 320 -11.91 -18.80 19.19
N LEU A 321 -12.98 -18.49 18.44
CA LEU A 321 -14.37 -18.81 18.82
C LEU A 321 -14.65 -20.32 18.83
N ILE A 322 -14.05 -21.09 17.90
CA ILE A 322 -14.21 -22.55 17.88
C ILE A 322 -13.51 -23.21 19.08
N ALA A 323 -12.36 -22.68 19.51
CA ALA A 323 -11.67 -23.18 20.70
C ALA A 323 -12.46 -22.91 22.01
N ALA A 324 -13.15 -21.76 22.12
CA ALA A 324 -13.96 -21.45 23.28
C ALA A 324 -15.21 -22.35 23.38
N VAL A 325 -15.86 -22.67 22.26
CA VAL A 325 -17.08 -23.50 22.24
C VAL A 325 -16.78 -24.99 22.50
N LEU A 326 -15.59 -25.48 22.16
CA LEU A 326 -15.21 -26.89 22.36
C LEU A 326 -14.62 -27.21 23.74
N VAL A 327 -14.15 -26.21 24.50
CA VAL A 327 -13.57 -26.43 25.84
C VAL A 327 -14.61 -26.28 26.96
N LEU A 328 -15.71 -25.55 26.72
CA LEU A 328 -16.78 -25.37 27.71
C LEU A 328 -17.56 -26.63 28.11
N PRO A 329 -17.71 -27.69 27.28
CA PRO A 329 -18.35 -28.93 27.72
C PRO A 329 -17.46 -29.83 28.59
N ALA A 330 -16.15 -29.59 28.65
CA ALA A 330 -15.19 -30.43 29.39
C ALA A 330 -14.93 -29.95 30.83
N LEU A 331 -15.47 -28.80 31.22
CA LEU A 331 -15.35 -28.22 32.58
C LEU A 331 -16.66 -28.30 33.38
N LEU A 332 -17.68 -28.98 32.84
CA LEU A 332 -19.00 -29.17 33.46
C LEU A 332 -19.32 -30.65 33.80
N LEU A 333 -18.30 -31.52 33.84
CA LEU A 333 -18.37 -32.90 34.32
C LEU A 333 -17.32 -33.12 35.42
#